data_AF-A0A6I1R182-F1
#
_entry.id   AF-A0A6I1R182-F1
#
_cell.length_a   1.000
_cell.length_b   1.000
_cell.length_c   1.000
_cell.angle_alpha   90.00
_cell.angle_beta   90.00
_cell.angle_gamma   90.00
#
_symmetry.space_group_name_H-M   'P 1'
#
loop_
_entity.id
_entity.type
_entity.pdbx_description
1 polymer ?
#
loop_
_entity_poly.entity_id
_entity_poly.type
_entity_poly.pdbx_seq_one_letter_code
_entity_poly.pdbx_strand_id
1 'polypeptide(L)'
;MVRWLKSCCGSNRGFTLLEVVVAMTIVGLGVVTLLEVFSSGLQLGARSQVRTEAITYGRQIMDEILARQTLRDGTEQGKIDQTSRWKLEVQPVRRTDRLTLSSDWELKEIALDIIVSDADRERHVELRTLRLVKKGTP
;
A
#
# COMPACT_ATOMS: atom_id res chain seq x y z
N MET A 1 59.63 -47.67 -43.80
CA MET A 1 59.58 -47.86 -42.34
C MET A 1 59.80 -46.51 -41.66
N VAL A 2 58.75 -45.73 -41.41
CA VAL A 2 58.82 -44.58 -40.49
C VAL A 2 57.53 -44.56 -39.67
N ARG A 3 57.74 -44.52 -38.37
CA ARG A 3 56.86 -44.97 -37.29
C ARG A 3 55.97 -43.83 -36.84
N TRP A 4 54.66 -44.05 -36.90
CA TRP A 4 53.68 -43.23 -36.20
C TRP A 4 54.00 -43.23 -34.70
N LEU A 5 54.36 -42.08 -34.12
CA LEU A 5 54.21 -41.85 -32.69
C LEU A 5 53.10 -40.85 -32.47
N LYS A 6 51.95 -41.39 -32.07
CA LYS A 6 50.90 -40.65 -31.38
C LYS A 6 51.48 -40.15 -30.06
N SER A 7 51.55 -38.84 -29.87
CA SER A 7 51.68 -38.26 -28.52
C SER A 7 50.29 -38.19 -27.89
N CYS A 8 49.98 -39.20 -27.06
CA CYS A 8 48.95 -39.11 -26.03
C CYS A 8 49.66 -39.07 -24.67
N CYS A 9 49.70 -37.92 -24.01
CA CYS A 9 49.84 -37.72 -22.55
C CYS A 9 50.21 -36.25 -22.30
N GLY A 10 49.59 -35.46 -21.43
CA GLY A 10 48.45 -35.67 -20.55
C GLY A 10 47.99 -34.26 -20.14
N SER A 11 46.71 -33.95 -20.35
CA SER A 11 46.16 -32.65 -19.95
C SER A 11 45.85 -32.72 -18.46
N ASN A 12 46.88 -32.57 -17.63
CA ASN A 12 46.70 -32.41 -16.20
C ASN A 12 46.19 -30.98 -15.95
N ARG A 13 44.90 -30.76 -16.16
CA ARG A 13 44.23 -29.47 -15.94
C ARG A 13 44.08 -29.29 -14.43
N GLY A 14 45.09 -28.71 -13.80
CA GLY A 14 44.93 -28.16 -12.46
C GLY A 14 43.89 -27.05 -12.48
N PHE A 15 43.02 -27.01 -11.47
CA PHE A 15 42.12 -25.88 -11.24
C PHE A 15 42.93 -24.59 -11.26
N THR A 16 42.52 -23.63 -12.09
CA THR A 16 43.23 -22.35 -12.13
C THR A 16 42.83 -21.52 -10.92
N LEU A 17 43.75 -20.74 -10.33
CA LEU A 17 43.40 -19.80 -9.25
C LEU A 17 42.30 -18.82 -9.71
N LEU A 18 42.31 -18.46 -10.99
CA LEU A 18 41.29 -17.61 -11.61
C LEU A 18 39.89 -18.24 -11.54
N GLU A 19 39.77 -19.55 -11.71
CA GLU A 19 38.49 -20.27 -11.67
C GLU A 19 37.85 -20.21 -10.29
N VAL A 20 38.65 -20.38 -9.23
CA VAL A 20 38.15 -20.26 -7.85
C VAL A 20 37.71 -18.84 -7.55
N VAL A 21 38.48 -17.84 -7.98
CA VAL A 21 38.12 -16.43 -7.79
C VAL A 21 36.84 -16.09 -8.55
N VAL A 22 36.70 -16.53 -9.80
CA VAL A 22 35.48 -16.31 -10.59
C VAL A 22 34.28 -17.03 -9.98
N ALA A 23 34.44 -18.26 -9.49
CA ALA A 23 33.37 -18.97 -8.80
C ALA A 23 32.94 -18.22 -7.53
N MET A 24 33.89 -17.75 -6.72
CA MET A 24 33.60 -16.98 -5.51
C MET A 24 32.95 -15.63 -5.82
N THR A 25 33.33 -14.94 -6.90
CA THR A 25 32.69 -13.68 -7.29
C THR A 25 31.25 -13.90 -7.75
N ILE A 26 30.99 -14.93 -8.54
CA ILE A 26 29.63 -15.28 -8.98
C ILE A 26 28.75 -15.61 -7.77
N VAL A 27 29.26 -16.42 -6.83
CA VAL A 27 28.53 -16.76 -5.59
C VAL A 27 28.25 -15.51 -4.77
N GLY A 28 29.24 -14.62 -4.59
CA GLY A 28 29.07 -13.37 -3.86
C GLY A 28 27.98 -12.48 -4.45
N LEU A 29 27.99 -12.29 -5.78
CA LEU A 29 26.94 -11.54 -6.48
C LEU A 29 25.56 -12.19 -6.31
N GLY A 30 25.49 -13.52 -6.37
CA GLY A 30 24.25 -14.27 -6.12
C GLY A 30 23.68 -14.03 -4.71
N VAL A 31 24.53 -14.04 -3.69
CA VAL A 31 24.08 -13.80 -2.30
C VAL A 31 23.62 -12.35 -2.11
N VAL A 32 24.35 -11.37 -2.67
CA VAL A 32 23.96 -9.96 -2.58
C VAL A 32 22.62 -9.71 -3.25
N THR A 33 22.44 -10.21 -4.48
CA THR A 33 21.17 -10.07 -5.21
C THR A 33 20.01 -10.75 -4.48
N LEU A 34 20.25 -11.92 -3.88
CA LEU A 34 19.24 -12.60 -3.06
C LEU A 34 18.84 -11.77 -1.83
N LEU A 35 19.82 -11.19 -1.13
CA LEU A 35 19.56 -10.33 0.03
C LEU A 35 18.80 -9.06 -0.36
N GLU A 36 19.12 -8.46 -1.50
CA GLU A 36 18.39 -7.30 -2.05
C GLU A 36 16.92 -7.65 -2.34
N VAL A 37 16.67 -8.80 -2.97
CA VAL A 37 15.30 -9.27 -3.24
C VAL A 37 14.54 -9.48 -1.93
N PHE A 38 15.14 -10.13 -0.92
CA PHE A 38 14.51 -10.30 0.38
C PHE A 38 14.24 -8.97 1.08
N SER A 39 15.21 -8.06 1.09
CA SER A 39 15.05 -6.71 1.65
C SER A 39 13.91 -5.95 0.96
N SER A 40 13.82 -6.04 -0.37
CA SER A 40 12.73 -5.43 -1.13
C SER A 40 11.38 -6.04 -0.75
N GLY A 41 11.31 -7.37 -0.58
CA GLY A 41 10.10 -8.10 -0.19
C GLY A 41 9.62 -7.70 1.21
N LEU A 42 10.55 -7.55 2.16
CA LEU A 42 10.24 -7.07 3.51
C LEU A 42 9.73 -5.62 3.50
N GLN A 43 10.35 -4.75 2.70
CA GLN A 43 9.86 -3.37 2.53
C GLN A 43 8.46 -3.33 1.88
N LEU A 44 8.19 -4.19 0.90
CA LEU A 44 6.87 -4.33 0.28
C LEU A 44 5.82 -4.85 1.29
N GLY A 45 6.19 -5.83 2.12
CA GLY A 45 5.34 -6.37 3.18
C GLY A 45 4.99 -5.33 4.25
N ALA A 46 5.99 -4.61 4.75
CA ALA A 46 5.80 -3.51 5.69
C ALA A 46 4.87 -2.43 5.13
N ARG A 47 4.99 -2.08 3.84
CA ARG A 47 4.08 -1.15 3.16
C ARG A 47 2.63 -1.64 3.13
N SER A 48 2.40 -2.95 3.06
CA SER A 48 1.06 -3.55 3.05
C SER A 48 0.38 -3.51 4.41
N GLN A 49 1.15 -3.68 5.49
CA GLN A 49 0.61 -3.63 6.86
C GLN A 49 0.07 -2.23 7.21
N VAL A 50 0.86 -1.17 6.95
CA VAL A 50 0.47 0.22 7.21
C VAL A 50 -0.82 0.60 6.45
N ARG A 51 -0.97 0.13 5.21
CA ARG A 51 -2.18 0.39 4.42
C ARG A 51 -3.41 -0.31 5.01
N THR A 52 -3.25 -1.54 5.48
CA THR A 52 -4.34 -2.33 6.06
C THR A 52 -4.82 -1.71 7.37
N GLU A 53 -3.89 -1.25 8.19
CA GLU A 53 -4.17 -0.58 9.45
C GLU A 53 -4.92 0.75 9.23
N ALA A 54 -4.43 1.62 8.33
CA ALA A 54 -5.09 2.89 8.00
C ALA A 54 -6.53 2.71 7.48
N ILE A 55 -6.75 1.71 6.62
CA ILE A 55 -8.10 1.39 6.11
C ILE A 55 -9.00 0.86 7.22
N THR A 56 -8.47 0.05 8.14
CA THR A 56 -9.23 -0.50 9.26
C THR A 56 -9.70 0.60 10.20
N TYR A 57 -8.81 1.53 10.56
CA TYR A 57 -9.20 2.71 11.35
C TYR A 57 -10.20 3.58 10.63
N GLY A 58 -10.01 3.81 9.33
CA GLY A 58 -10.96 4.58 8.53
C GLY A 58 -12.35 3.96 8.49
N ARG A 59 -12.44 2.64 8.41
CA ARG A 59 -13.71 1.92 8.49
C ARG A 59 -14.37 2.08 9.86
N GLN A 60 -13.61 1.98 10.94
CA GLN A 60 -14.17 2.17 12.29
C GLN A 60 -14.75 3.58 12.48
N ILE A 61 -14.02 4.61 12.05
CA ILE A 61 -14.50 6.00 12.10
C ILE A 61 -15.75 6.16 11.23
N MET A 62 -15.73 5.61 10.02
CA MET A 62 -16.88 5.66 9.11
C MET A 62 -18.11 4.95 9.70
N ASP A 63 -17.94 3.77 10.28
CA ASP A 63 -19.03 3.01 10.90
C ASP A 63 -19.63 3.74 12.09
N GLU A 64 -18.80 4.41 12.92
CA GLU A 64 -19.29 5.25 14.02
C GLU A 64 -20.15 6.42 13.50
N ILE A 65 -19.69 7.10 12.45
CA ILE A 65 -20.42 8.22 11.84
C ILE A 65 -21.72 7.74 11.20
N LEU A 66 -21.69 6.60 10.50
CA LEU A 66 -22.86 6.00 9.88
C LEU A 66 -23.88 5.49 10.94
N ALA A 67 -23.42 5.06 12.10
CA ALA A 67 -24.28 4.67 13.23
C ALA A 67 -25.03 5.86 13.86
N ARG A 68 -24.56 7.10 13.67
CA ARG A 68 -25.27 8.30 14.15
C ARG A 68 -26.60 8.48 13.39
N GLN A 69 -27.66 8.79 14.13
CA GLN A 69 -29.00 9.04 13.56
C GLN A 69 -29.05 10.37 12.80
N THR A 70 -28.26 11.36 13.20
CA THR A 70 -28.19 12.67 12.56
C THR A 70 -26.75 12.94 12.12
N LEU A 71 -26.58 13.20 10.82
CA LEU A 71 -25.33 13.67 10.25
C LEU A 71 -25.39 15.19 10.19
N ARG A 72 -24.47 15.84 10.91
CA ARG A 72 -24.27 17.28 10.81
C ARG A 72 -23.47 17.57 9.55
N ASP A 73 -23.94 18.55 8.78
CA ASP A 73 -23.21 19.03 7.61
C ASP A 73 -22.00 19.83 8.06
N GLY A 74 -20.89 19.70 7.34
CA GLY A 74 -19.65 20.42 7.62
C GLY A 74 -18.43 19.52 7.71
N THR A 75 -17.37 20.09 8.29
CA THR A 75 -16.08 19.41 8.44
C THR A 75 -15.88 19.02 9.90
N GLU A 76 -15.69 17.73 10.17
CA GLU A 76 -15.22 17.24 11.47
C GLU A 76 -13.74 16.87 11.32
N GLN A 77 -12.91 17.13 12.32
CA GLN A 77 -11.50 16.78 12.29
C GLN A 77 -11.07 16.24 13.66
N GLY A 78 -10.20 15.25 13.65
CA GLY A 78 -9.71 14.62 14.86
C GLY A 78 -8.32 14.04 14.72
N LYS A 79 -7.74 13.63 15.85
CA LYS A 79 -6.46 12.94 15.91
C LYS A 79 -6.73 11.49 16.31
N ILE A 80 -6.12 10.55 15.59
CA ILE A 80 -6.13 9.13 15.97
C ILE A 80 -5.04 8.91 17.02
N ASP A 81 -3.87 9.50 16.79
CA ASP A 81 -2.71 9.44 17.68
C ASP A 81 -1.79 10.68 17.46
N GLN A 82 -0.58 10.69 18.03
CA GLN A 82 0.40 11.78 17.88
C GLN A 82 0.81 12.02 16.42
N THR A 83 0.81 10.98 15.57
CA THR A 83 1.28 11.06 14.17
C THR A 83 0.17 10.98 13.13
N SER A 84 -1.05 10.61 13.51
CA SER A 84 -2.14 10.34 12.54
C SER A 84 -3.34 11.25 12.78
N ARG A 85 -3.80 11.90 11.71
CA ARG A 85 -4.93 12.85 11.72
C ARG A 85 -5.99 12.44 10.72
N TRP A 86 -7.25 12.74 11.02
CA TRP A 86 -8.35 12.52 10.09
C TRP A 86 -9.18 13.78 9.93
N LYS A 87 -9.78 13.93 8.74
CA LYS A 87 -10.69 15.00 8.37
C LYS A 87 -11.88 14.38 7.66
N LEU A 88 -13.06 14.56 8.23
CA LEU A 88 -14.34 14.19 7.67
C LEU A 88 -14.99 15.43 7.06
N GLU A 89 -15.58 15.27 5.90
CA GLU A 89 -16.32 16.28 5.19
C GLU A 89 -17.66 15.71 4.75
N VAL A 90 -18.73 16.26 5.29
CA VAL A 90 -20.11 15.89 4.97
C VAL A 90 -20.72 17.01 4.16
N GLN A 91 -21.03 16.73 2.90
CA GLN A 91 -21.67 17.69 2.00
C GLN A 91 -22.93 17.10 1.36
N PRO A 92 -24.00 17.89 1.17
CA PRO A 92 -25.14 17.46 0.40
C PRO A 92 -24.72 17.31 -1.08
N VAL A 93 -25.09 16.19 -1.69
CA VAL A 93 -24.81 15.98 -3.12
C VAL A 93 -25.67 16.96 -3.91
N ARG A 94 -25.02 17.92 -4.58
CA ARG A 94 -25.73 18.84 -5.47
C ARG A 94 -26.33 18.05 -6.63
N ARG A 95 -27.65 17.91 -6.57
CA ARG A 95 -28.58 17.30 -7.52
C ARG A 95 -28.01 17.33 -8.95
N THR A 96 -27.58 16.17 -9.45
CA THR A 96 -27.45 15.94 -10.89
C THR A 96 -28.81 15.53 -11.42
N ASP A 97 -29.23 16.17 -12.50
CA ASP A 97 -30.56 16.29 -13.11
C ASP A 97 -31.29 14.95 -13.43
N ARG A 98 -30.65 13.81 -13.16
CA ARG A 98 -31.12 12.45 -13.47
C ARG A 98 -31.63 11.64 -12.26
N LEU A 99 -31.46 12.12 -11.03
CA LEU A 99 -31.90 11.40 -9.82
C LEU A 99 -32.96 12.24 -9.07
N THR A 100 -34.23 12.11 -9.47
CA THR A 100 -35.37 12.65 -8.72
C THR A 100 -35.66 11.73 -7.53
N LEU A 101 -35.05 12.02 -6.38
CA LEU A 101 -35.48 11.48 -5.10
C LEU A 101 -36.79 12.15 -4.64
N SER A 102 -37.65 11.40 -3.95
CA SER A 102 -38.86 11.95 -3.32
C SER A 102 -38.52 13.11 -2.37
N SER A 103 -39.42 14.08 -2.21
CA SER A 103 -39.23 15.34 -1.45
C SER A 103 -38.74 15.18 -0.01
N ASP A 104 -38.95 13.99 0.55
CA ASP A 104 -38.68 13.65 1.94
C ASP A 104 -37.26 13.11 2.15
N TRP A 105 -36.47 12.92 1.09
CA TRP A 105 -35.14 12.30 1.16
C TRP A 105 -34.07 13.20 0.54
N GLU A 106 -32.93 13.30 1.20
CA GLU A 106 -31.75 14.02 0.76
C GLU A 106 -30.55 13.07 0.71
N LEU A 107 -29.76 13.17 -0.36
CA LEU A 107 -28.53 12.39 -0.53
C LEU A 107 -27.36 13.21 0.02
N LYS A 108 -26.68 12.68 1.05
CA LYS A 108 -25.46 13.27 1.61
C LYS A 108 -24.25 12.43 1.21
N GLU A 109 -23.20 13.08 0.75
CA GLU A 109 -21.89 12.48 0.56
C GLU A 109 -21.04 12.72 1.80
N ILE A 110 -20.38 11.64 2.24
CA ILE A 110 -19.50 11.62 3.40
C ILE A 110 -18.12 11.24 2.87
N ALA A 111 -17.20 12.19 2.87
CA ALA A 111 -15.81 12.01 2.49
C ALA A 111 -14.94 12.02 3.76
N LEU A 112 -14.17 10.96 3.98
CA LEU A 112 -13.23 10.82 5.08
C LEU A 112 -11.82 10.76 4.49
N ASP A 113 -11.00 11.75 4.82
CA ASP A 113 -9.57 11.81 4.51
C ASP A 113 -8.77 11.47 5.77
N ILE A 114 -7.86 10.51 5.65
CA ILE A 114 -6.99 10.04 6.73
C ILE A 114 -5.55 10.28 6.32
N ILE A 115 -4.86 11.09 7.11
CA ILE A 115 -3.46 11.42 6.95
C ILE A 115 -2.67 10.63 7.99
N VAL A 116 -1.90 9.64 7.51
CA VAL A 116 -1.02 8.82 8.35
C VAL A 116 0.42 9.22 8.07
N SER A 117 1.12 9.73 9.08
CA SER A 117 2.54 10.05 9.01
C SER A 117 3.35 8.86 9.54
N ASP A 118 4.04 8.13 8.64
CA ASP A 118 4.91 7.00 8.99
C ASP A 118 6.37 7.38 8.74
N ALA A 119 7.14 7.55 9.83
CA ALA A 119 8.59 7.77 10.00
C ALA A 119 9.31 8.84 9.16
N ASP A 120 8.86 9.13 7.94
CA ASP A 120 9.34 10.18 7.02
C ASP A 120 8.39 10.40 5.81
N ARG A 121 7.24 9.71 5.74
CA ARG A 121 6.29 9.83 4.62
C ARG A 121 4.87 10.05 5.12
N GLU A 122 4.25 11.13 4.65
CA GLU A 122 2.82 11.35 4.79
C GLU A 122 2.07 10.54 3.72
N ARG A 123 1.07 9.75 4.14
CA ARG A 123 0.19 9.01 3.24
C ARG A 123 -1.25 9.42 3.48
N HIS A 124 -1.95 9.68 2.39
CA HIS A 124 -3.37 10.04 2.37
C HIS A 124 -4.20 8.84 1.94
N VAL A 125 -5.21 8.51 2.73
CA VAL A 125 -6.24 7.52 2.39
C VAL A 125 -7.58 8.22 2.41
N GLU A 126 -8.25 8.23 1.25
CA GLU A 126 -9.58 8.81 1.10
C GLU A 126 -10.64 7.71 1.00
N LEU A 127 -11.70 7.85 1.79
CA LEU A 127 -12.87 6.98 1.81
C LEU A 127 -14.11 7.84 1.54
N ARG A 128 -14.91 7.46 0.54
CA ARG A 128 -16.16 8.16 0.22
C ARG A 128 -17.34 7.21 0.32
N THR A 129 -18.43 7.70 0.91
CA THR A 129 -19.69 6.98 0.96
C THR A 129 -20.87 7.91 0.73
N LEU A 130 -21.98 7.35 0.25
CA LEU A 130 -23.22 8.05 -0.01
C LEU A 130 -24.29 7.54 0.95
N ARG A 131 -24.96 8.45 1.66
CA ARG A 131 -26.05 8.11 2.58
C ARG A 131 -27.32 8.84 2.20
N LEU A 132 -28.42 8.08 2.14
CA LEU A 132 -29.76 8.65 2.09
C LEU A 132 -30.21 9.04 3.49
N VAL A 133 -30.62 10.28 3.67
CA VAL A 133 -31.13 10.80 4.94
C VAL A 133 -32.52 11.35 4.69
N LYS A 134 -33.48 11.02 5.56
CA LYS A 134 -34.81 11.63 5.49
C LYS A 134 -34.67 13.11 5.89
N LYS A 135 -35.17 14.03 5.07
CA LYS A 135 -35.23 15.45 5.40
C LYS A 135 -36.10 15.60 6.65
N GLY A 136 -35.49 16.06 7.75
CA GLY A 136 -36.23 16.37 8.97
C GLY A 136 -37.29 17.41 8.64
N THR A 137 -38.56 17.06 8.84
CA THR A 137 -39.66 18.02 8.85
C THR A 137 -39.34 19.10 9.89
N PRO A 138 -39.47 20.40 9.58
CA PRO A 138 -39.20 21.48 10.52
C PRO A 138 -40.06 21.42 11.79
#